data_AF-A0A932S4D7-F1
#
_entry.id   AF-A0A932S4D7-F1
#
_cell.length_a   1.000
_cell.length_b   1.000
_cell.length_c   1.000
_cell.angle_alpha   90.00
_cell.angle_beta   90.00
_cell.angle_gamma   90.00
#
_symmetry.space_group_name_H-M   'P 1'
#
loop_
_entity.id
_entity.type
_entity.pdbx_description
1 polymer ?
#
loop_
_entity_poly.entity_id
_entity_poly.type
_entity_poly.pdbx_seq_one_letter_code
_entity_poly.pdbx_strand_id
1 'polypeptide(L)'
;MVDLSKYPETYVGKDCGRKDFTVDDALLNDFTGGLQLDAAWYRERSPYPKPLAPSLLLASFEERMSGGAFFRNTFGTLWMRQLWSF
;
A
#
# COMPACT_ATOMS: atom_id res chain seq x y z
N MET A 1 -23.58 -18.02 -3.70
CA MET A 1 -22.88 -17.88 -2.40
C MET A 1 -21.39 -18.02 -2.67
N VAL A 2 -20.57 -17.06 -2.26
CA VAL A 2 -19.11 -17.12 -2.48
C VAL A 2 -18.52 -18.15 -1.52
N ASP A 3 -17.72 -19.08 -2.03
CA ASP A 3 -17.01 -20.08 -1.24
C ASP A 3 -15.79 -19.44 -0.55
N LEU A 4 -15.91 -19.24 0.76
CA LEU A 4 -14.91 -18.59 1.59
C LEU A 4 -13.85 -19.57 2.14
N SER A 5 -13.95 -20.88 1.86
CA SER A 5 -12.99 -21.89 2.33
C SER A 5 -11.60 -21.77 1.67
N LYS A 6 -11.51 -21.04 0.55
CA LYS A 6 -10.29 -20.84 -0.23
C LYS A 6 -9.36 -19.75 0.31
N TYR A 7 -9.78 -18.99 1.32
CA TYR A 7 -9.01 -17.87 1.88
C TYR A 7 -8.59 -18.17 3.32
N PRO A 8 -7.28 -18.29 3.60
CA PRO A 8 -6.79 -18.69 4.92
C PRO A 8 -7.10 -17.62 5.96
N GLU A 9 -7.61 -18.06 7.12
CA GLU A 9 -7.97 -17.17 8.23
C GLU A 9 -6.76 -16.35 8.72
N THR A 10 -7.02 -15.12 9.17
CA THR A 10 -6.03 -14.17 9.68
C THR A 10 -5.88 -14.36 11.18
N TYR A 11 -4.64 -14.48 11.66
CA TYR A 11 -4.31 -14.71 13.06
C TYR A 11 -3.00 -14.03 13.44
N VAL A 12 -2.82 -13.78 14.74
CA VAL A 12 -1.61 -13.14 15.28
C VAL A 12 -0.41 -14.07 15.08
N GLY A 13 0.70 -13.51 14.56
CA GLY A 13 1.93 -14.27 14.32
C GLY A 13 1.98 -15.02 12.98
N LYS A 14 0.99 -14.82 12.09
CA LYS A 14 1.01 -15.39 10.74
C LYS A 14 2.15 -14.80 9.91
N ASP A 15 2.98 -15.67 9.35
CA ASP A 15 3.95 -15.29 8.33
C ASP A 15 3.23 -15.04 7.00
N CYS A 16 3.29 -13.80 6.52
CA CYS A 16 2.69 -13.39 5.24
C CYS A 16 3.67 -13.50 4.06
N GLY A 17 4.90 -13.96 4.32
CA GLY A 17 5.97 -14.11 3.36
C GLY A 17 6.52 -12.78 2.85
N ARG A 18 7.33 -12.87 1.81
CA ARG A 18 7.92 -11.72 1.12
C ARG A 18 7.17 -11.42 -0.16
N LYS A 19 6.94 -10.14 -0.43
CA LYS A 19 6.48 -9.62 -1.72
C LYS A 19 7.40 -8.50 -2.14
N ASP A 20 7.77 -8.50 -3.42
CA ASP A 20 8.50 -7.36 -3.98
C ASP A 20 7.52 -6.24 -4.32
N PHE A 21 7.98 -5.01 -4.10
CA PHE A 21 7.22 -3.79 -4.35
C PHE A 21 8.09 -2.85 -5.17
N THR A 22 7.51 -2.33 -6.24
CA THR A 22 8.16 -1.37 -7.11
C THR A 22 7.27 -0.15 -7.21
N VAL A 23 7.85 1.03 -6.99
CA VAL A 23 7.21 2.30 -7.33
C VAL A 23 7.59 2.62 -8.76
N ASP A 24 6.62 2.52 -9.66
CA ASP A 24 6.77 2.94 -11.04
C ASP A 24 6.06 4.28 -11.29
N ASP A 25 6.20 4.79 -12.51
CA ASP A 25 5.63 6.07 -12.90
C ASP A 25 4.10 6.06 -12.90
N ALA A 26 3.48 4.90 -13.19
CA ALA A 26 2.03 4.78 -13.19
C ALA A 26 1.48 4.92 -11.77
N LEU A 27 2.05 4.20 -10.81
CA LEU A 27 1.66 4.26 -9.41
C LEU A 27 1.84 5.67 -8.83
N LEU A 28 2.94 6.35 -9.16
CA LEU A 28 3.18 7.73 -8.72
C LEU A 28 2.17 8.71 -9.34
N ASN A 29 1.84 8.54 -10.62
CA ASN A 29 0.85 9.37 -11.31
C ASN A 29 -0.56 9.15 -10.73
N ASP A 30 -0.95 7.91 -10.46
CA ASP A 30 -2.25 7.59 -9.86
C ASP A 30 -2.37 8.20 -8.45
N PHE A 31 -1.31 8.09 -7.65
CA PHE A 31 -1.27 8.68 -6.31
C PHE A 31 -1.39 10.20 -6.34
N THR A 32 -0.58 10.85 -7.17
CA THR A 32 -0.58 12.32 -7.26
C THR A 32 -1.88 12.83 -7.89
N GLY A 33 -2.41 12.15 -8.91
CA GLY A 33 -3.69 12.48 -9.53
C GLY A 33 -4.87 12.30 -8.59
N GLY A 34 -4.93 11.17 -7.87
CA GLY A 34 -6.00 10.88 -6.91
C GLY A 34 -6.06 11.84 -5.72
N LEU A 35 -4.91 12.34 -5.28
CA LEU A 35 -4.79 13.32 -4.20
C LEU A 35 -4.67 14.77 -4.69
N GLN A 36 -4.72 15.01 -6.00
CA GLN A 36 -4.54 16.32 -6.64
C GLN A 36 -3.25 17.03 -6.19
N LEU A 37 -2.16 16.27 -6.11
CA LEU A 37 -0.83 16.74 -5.75
C LEU A 37 -0.01 17.11 -6.98
N ASP A 38 0.95 18.00 -6.78
CA ASP A 38 1.90 18.39 -7.81
C ASP A 38 2.98 17.31 -8.01
N ALA A 39 2.88 16.55 -9.10
CA ALA A 39 3.78 15.45 -9.41
C ALA A 39 5.23 15.90 -9.63
N ALA A 40 5.48 17.15 -10.04
CA ALA A 40 6.83 17.63 -10.31
C ALA A 40 7.68 17.73 -9.04
N TRP A 41 7.06 17.81 -7.86
CA TRP A 41 7.77 17.77 -6.56
C TRP A 41 8.52 16.45 -6.33
N TYR A 42 7.97 15.34 -6.84
CA TYR A 42 8.54 13.99 -6.66
C TYR A 42 9.52 13.59 -7.77
N ARG A 43 9.66 14.42 -8.80
CA ARG A 43 10.53 14.16 -9.96
C ARG A 43 11.49 15.32 -10.19
N GLU A 44 11.05 16.31 -10.96
CA GLU A 44 11.87 17.38 -11.54
C GLU A 44 12.36 18.40 -10.51
N ARG A 45 11.52 18.70 -9.51
CA ARG A 45 11.78 19.68 -8.46
C ARG A 45 12.13 19.02 -7.12
N SER A 46 12.45 17.73 -7.14
CA SER A 46 12.92 17.02 -5.96
C SER A 46 14.15 17.73 -5.37
N PRO A 47 14.21 17.96 -4.05
CA PRO A 47 15.41 18.49 -3.40
C PRO A 47 16.56 17.47 -3.32
N TYR A 48 16.36 16.23 -3.80
CA TYR A 48 17.35 15.16 -3.79
C TYR A 48 17.83 14.83 -5.21
N PRO A 49 19.03 14.22 -5.37
CA PRO A 49 19.61 13.91 -6.68
C PRO A 49 18.83 12.87 -7.51
N LYS A 50 17.79 12.27 -6.94
CA LYS A 50 16.97 11.23 -7.55
C LYS A 50 15.48 11.53 -7.33
N PRO A 51 14.60 10.99 -8.18
CA PRO A 51 13.16 11.00 -7.92
C PRO A 51 12.83 10.46 -6.53
N LEU A 52 11.82 11.05 -5.91
CA LEU A 52 11.32 10.64 -4.60
C LEU A 52 10.04 9.82 -4.76
N ALA A 53 9.90 8.82 -3.90
CA ALA A 53 8.61 8.17 -3.70
C ALA A 53 7.98 8.73 -2.41
N PRO A 54 6.74 9.23 -2.44
CA PRO A 54 5.97 9.48 -1.23
C PRO A 54 5.85 8.20 -0.41
N SER A 55 6.10 8.27 0.89
CA SER A 55 6.02 7.12 1.79
C SER A 55 4.62 6.48 1.82
N LEU A 56 3.57 7.27 1.60
CA LEU A 56 2.18 6.81 1.50
C LEU A 56 1.88 5.88 0.32
N LEU A 57 2.78 5.79 -0.67
CA LEU A 57 2.70 4.74 -1.69
C LEU A 57 2.83 3.33 -1.09
N LEU A 58 3.43 3.18 0.09
CA LEU A 58 3.47 1.89 0.78
C LEU A 58 2.08 1.38 1.18
N ALA A 59 1.08 2.24 1.32
CA ALA A 59 -0.29 1.80 1.54
C ALA A 59 -0.82 0.94 0.37
N SER A 60 -0.39 1.23 -0.86
CA SER A 60 -0.73 0.41 -2.04
C SER A 60 -0.07 -0.98 -2.02
N PHE A 61 1.01 -1.16 -1.25
CA PHE A 61 1.60 -2.47 -1.04
C PHE A 61 0.76 -3.34 -0.08
N GLU A 62 0.09 -2.72 0.90
CA GLU A 62 -0.72 -3.43 1.88
C GLU A 62 -1.86 -4.20 1.19
N GLU A 63 -2.48 -3.64 0.16
CA GLU A 63 -3.47 -4.36 -0.68
C GLU A 63 -2.88 -5.63 -1.34
N ARG A 64 -1.57 -5.68 -1.58
CA ARG A 64 -0.90 -6.87 -2.15
C ARG A 64 -0.70 -7.98 -1.10
N MET A 65 -0.92 -7.68 0.19
CA MET A 65 -0.93 -8.64 1.30
C MET A 65 -2.34 -9.18 1.62
N SER A 66 -3.34 -8.87 0.79
CA SER A 66 -4.76 -9.28 0.93
C SER A 66 -5.04 -10.80 0.95
N GLY A 67 -4.01 -11.64 0.86
CA GLY A 67 -4.10 -13.10 0.96
C GLY A 67 -3.93 -13.68 2.37
N GLY A 68 -3.75 -12.83 3.39
CA GLY A 68 -3.61 -13.35 4.76
C GLY A 68 -3.38 -12.35 5.88
N ALA A 69 -3.18 -11.06 5.57
CA ALA A 69 -3.00 -10.01 6.57
C ALA A 69 -4.30 -9.33 7.02
N PHE A 70 -5.39 -9.49 6.25
CA PHE A 70 -6.66 -8.80 6.48
C PHE A 70 -7.77 -9.77 6.88
N PHE A 71 -8.75 -9.29 7.65
CA PHE A 71 -9.94 -10.06 7.96
C PHE A 71 -10.80 -10.29 6.70
N ARG A 72 -11.54 -11.40 6.68
CA ARG A 72 -12.46 -11.76 5.57
C ARG A 72 -13.54 -10.72 5.31
N ASN A 73 -13.89 -9.94 6.34
CA ASN A 73 -14.80 -8.81 6.25
C ASN A 73 -14.19 -7.64 7.00
N THR A 74 -13.92 -6.55 6.29
CA THR A 74 -13.43 -5.29 6.85
C THR A 74 -14.49 -4.19 6.83
N PHE A 75 -15.74 -4.49 6.44
CA PHE A 75 -16.82 -3.52 6.45
C PHE A 75 -17.05 -2.97 7.86
N GLY A 76 -17.07 -1.63 7.97
CA GLY A 76 -17.18 -0.94 9.26
C GLY A 76 -15.89 -0.92 10.09
N THR A 77 -14.78 -1.48 9.58
CA THR A 77 -13.47 -1.33 10.22
C THR A 77 -12.92 0.06 9.92
N LEU A 78 -12.53 0.79 10.96
CA LEU A 78 -11.84 2.07 10.82
C LEU A 78 -10.34 1.87 11.01
N TRP A 79 -9.55 2.42 10.10
CA TRP A 79 -8.11 2.44 10.22
C TRP A 79 -7.68 3.50 11.24
N MET A 80 -7.21 3.05 12.41
CA MET A 80 -6.93 3.93 13.54
C MET A 80 -5.49 4.49 13.58
N ARG A 81 -4.52 3.79 12.99
CA ARG A 81 -3.10 4.17 13.07
C ARG A 81 -2.32 3.63 11.88
N GLN A 82 -1.43 4.48 11.37
CA GLN A 82 -0.40 4.12 10.39
C GLN A 82 0.96 4.58 10.92
N LEU A 83 2.01 3.77 10.71
CA LEU A 83 3.38 4.06 11.12
C LEU A 83 4.37 3.40 10.16
N TRP A 84 5.37 4.14 9.72
CA TRP A 84 6.55 3.60 9.04
C TRP A 84 7.83 4.06 9.75
N SER A 85 8.87 3.24 9.67
CA SER A 85 10.22 3.56 10.13
C SER A 85 11.17 3.39 8.95
N PHE A 86 11.91 4.44 8.63
CA PHE A 86 12.88 4.50 7.53
C PHE A 86 14.29 4.68 8.07
#